data_AF-A0A1M5BKP1-F1
#
_entry.id   AF-A0A1M5BKP1-F1
#
_cell.length_a   1.000
_cell.length_b   1.000
_cell.length_c   1.000
_cell.angle_alpha   90.00
_cell.angle_beta   90.00
_cell.angle_gamma   90.00
#
_symmetry.space_group_name_H-M   'P 1'
#
loop_
_entity.id
_entity.type
_entity.pdbx_description
1 polymer ?
#
loop_
_entity_poly.entity_id
_entity_poly.type
_entity_poly.pdbx_seq_one_letter_code
_entity_poly.pdbx_strand_id
1 'polypeptide(L)'
;MLKGIAASSGVAIGKALVIVDKEVEIERRAIDNIEAETTKLQNAVATAKEQLEKIKEIVREKIGEDKAQVFEAHLMMLEDPEFIGAVEAQISSESICAEYALKQTAD
;
A
#
# COMPACT_ATOMS: atom_id res chain seq x y z
N MET A 1 27.04 -24.32 -8.36
CA MET A 1 27.69 -23.23 -7.62
C MET A 1 26.91 -21.95 -7.90
N LEU A 2 26.42 -21.24 -6.88
CA LEU A 2 25.78 -19.95 -7.06
C LEU A 2 26.87 -18.87 -7.18
N LYS A 3 26.82 -18.03 -8.21
CA LYS A 3 27.72 -16.89 -8.41
C LYS A 3 26.87 -15.62 -8.44
N GLY A 4 27.23 -14.63 -7.62
CA GLY A 4 26.57 -13.32 -7.57
C GLY A 4 27.56 -12.18 -7.84
N ILE A 5 27.06 -10.94 -7.78
CA ILE A 5 27.87 -9.73 -7.82
C ILE A 5 28.22 -9.35 -6.37
N ALA A 6 29.51 -9.17 -6.08
CA ALA A 6 29.95 -8.86 -4.72
C ALA A 6 29.61 -7.41 -4.34
N ALA A 7 28.77 -7.23 -3.30
CA ALA A 7 28.44 -5.91 -2.76
C ALA A 7 29.34 -5.50 -1.58
N SER A 8 29.72 -6.46 -0.72
CA SER A 8 30.61 -6.24 0.43
C SER A 8 31.36 -7.53 0.80
N SER A 9 32.55 -7.39 1.37
CA SER A 9 33.38 -8.52 1.82
C SER A 9 33.01 -8.95 3.25
N GLY A 10 32.91 -10.26 3.50
CA GLY A 10 32.72 -10.80 4.84
C GLY A 10 32.13 -12.21 4.88
N VAL A 11 31.96 -12.73 6.09
CA VAL A 11 31.26 -14.01 6.36
C VAL A 11 30.14 -13.73 7.36
N ALA A 12 28.92 -14.18 7.04
CA ALA A 12 27.75 -14.08 7.91
C ALA A 12 27.16 -15.48 8.14
N ILE A 13 26.72 -15.77 9.37
CA ILE A 13 26.07 -17.03 9.75
C ILE A 13 24.74 -16.66 10.42
N GLY A 14 23.64 -17.15 9.86
CA GLY A 14 22.30 -16.86 10.34
C GLY A 14 21.22 -17.69 9.64
N LYS A 15 19.98 -17.57 10.09
CA LYS A 15 18.84 -18.19 9.40
C LYS A 15 18.49 -17.39 8.16
N ALA A 16 18.23 -18.09 7.06
CA ALA A 16 17.71 -17.46 5.85
C ALA A 16 16.24 -17.06 6.06
N LEU A 17 15.92 -15.79 5.81
CA LEU A 17 14.56 -15.30 5.65
C LEU A 17 14.31 -15.14 4.15
N VAL A 18 13.44 -15.99 3.60
CA VAL A 18 13.05 -15.90 2.19
C VAL A 18 11.80 -15.02 2.12
N ILE A 19 11.96 -13.83 1.54
CA ILE A 19 10.84 -12.95 1.22
C ILE A 19 10.38 -13.34 -0.18
N VAL A 20 9.14 -13.81 -0.29
CA VAL A 20 8.50 -14.14 -1.57
C VAL A 20 7.39 -13.13 -1.77
N ASP A 21 7.41 -12.45 -2.91
CA ASP A 21 6.30 -11.59 -3.30
C ASP A 21 5.05 -12.46 -3.49
N LYS A 22 4.02 -12.16 -2.72
CA LYS A 22 2.69 -12.72 -2.96
C LYS A 22 1.98 -11.81 -3.93
N GLU A 23 1.63 -12.32 -5.10
CA GLU A 23 0.66 -11.67 -5.96
C GLU A 23 -0.68 -11.58 -5.21
N VAL A 24 -1.21 -10.37 -5.13
CA VAL A 24 -2.57 -10.12 -4.65
C VAL A 24 -3.48 -10.24 -5.87
N GLU A 25 -4.19 -11.37 -5.98
CA GLU A 25 -5.20 -11.55 -7.00
C GLU A 25 -6.46 -10.74 -6.64
N ILE A 26 -6.69 -9.67 -7.39
CA ILE A 26 -7.86 -8.80 -7.24
C ILE A 26 -8.85 -9.15 -8.36
N GLU A 27 -9.92 -9.86 -8.00
CA GLU A 27 -11.01 -10.21 -8.91
C GLU A 27 -12.12 -9.17 -8.92
N ARG A 28 -12.70 -8.91 -10.10
CA ARG A 28 -13.89 -8.06 -10.23
C ARG A 28 -15.09 -8.77 -9.62
N ARG A 29 -15.66 -8.21 -8.56
CA ARG A 29 -16.90 -8.70 -7.94
C ARG A 29 -17.99 -7.63 -8.01
N ALA A 30 -19.18 -8.02 -8.46
CA ALA A 30 -20.37 -7.17 -8.35
C ALA A 30 -20.84 -7.09 -6.89
N ILE A 31 -21.32 -5.92 -6.47
CA ILE A 31 -21.73 -5.67 -5.10
C ILE A 31 -23.19 -5.20 -5.05
N ASP A 32 -23.89 -5.59 -4.00
CA ASP A 32 -25.29 -5.21 -3.78
C ASP A 32 -25.42 -4.01 -2.82
N ASN A 33 -24.37 -3.71 -2.06
CA ASN A 33 -24.36 -2.65 -1.06
C ASN A 33 -23.14 -1.73 -1.25
N ILE A 34 -23.38 -0.61 -1.92
CA ILE A 34 -22.38 0.42 -2.19
C ILE A 34 -21.88 1.04 -0.87
N GLU A 35 -22.78 1.37 0.06
CA GLU A 35 -22.40 2.01 1.34
C GLU A 35 -21.44 1.14 2.15
N ALA A 36 -21.68 -0.18 2.19
CA ALA A 36 -20.81 -1.11 2.89
C ALA A 36 -19.39 -1.16 2.29
N GLU A 37 -19.27 -1.15 0.96
CA GLU A 37 -17.97 -1.16 0.28
C GLU A 37 -17.26 0.20 0.35
N THR A 38 -17.99 1.32 0.29
CA THR A 38 -17.42 2.65 0.56
C THR A 38 -16.88 2.73 1.99
N THR A 39 -17.63 2.24 2.98
CA THR A 39 -17.18 2.21 4.38
C THR A 39 -15.93 1.34 4.55
N LYS A 40 -15.88 0.21 3.85
CA LYS A 40 -14.71 -0.69 3.85
C LYS A 40 -13.47 0.00 3.26
N LEU A 41 -13.63 0.74 2.16
CA LEU A 41 -12.56 1.55 1.58
C LEU A 41 -12.05 2.60 2.59
N GLN A 42 -12.95 3.38 3.18
CA GLN A 42 -12.59 4.43 4.14
C GLN A 42 -11.84 3.87 5.36
N ASN A 43 -12.29 2.73 5.89
CA ASN A 43 -11.61 2.05 6.99
C ASN A 43 -10.21 1.55 6.58
N ALA A 44 -10.06 1.04 5.35
CA ALA A 44 -8.78 0.60 4.83
C ALA A 44 -7.80 1.78 4.64
N VAL A 45 -8.28 2.90 4.12
CA VAL A 45 -7.52 4.15 3.96
C VAL A 45 -7.06 4.68 5.32
N ALA A 46 -7.96 4.73 6.32
CA ALA A 46 -7.61 5.14 7.68
C ALA A 46 -6.54 4.22 8.30
N THR A 47 -6.68 2.91 8.13
CA THR A 47 -5.70 1.92 8.60
C THR A 47 -4.34 2.10 7.92
N ALA A 48 -4.33 2.30 6.60
CA ALA A 48 -3.11 2.52 5.83
C ALA A 48 -2.40 3.81 6.25
N LYS A 49 -3.17 4.88 6.52
CA LYS A 49 -2.64 6.15 7.02
C LYS A 49 -1.92 5.97 8.35
N GLU A 50 -2.55 5.32 9.33
CA GLU A 50 -1.90 5.05 10.62
C GLU A 50 -0.61 4.22 10.48
N GLN A 51 -0.60 3.26 9.57
CA GLN A 51 0.59 2.44 9.31
C GLN A 51 1.72 3.27 8.69
N LEU A 52 1.41 4.11 7.70
CA LEU A 52 2.39 5.00 7.06
C LEU A 52 2.95 6.04 8.03
N GLU A 53 2.12 6.62 8.90
CA GLU A 53 2.58 7.55 9.95
C GLU A 53 3.56 6.86 10.91
N LYS A 54 3.25 5.63 11.36
CA LYS A 54 4.16 4.84 12.22
C LYS A 54 5.48 4.55 11.52
N ILE A 55 5.44 4.18 10.24
CA ILE A 55 6.66 3.90 9.46
C ILE A 55 7.48 5.19 9.27
N LYS A 56 6.83 6.32 8.97
CA LYS A 56 7.48 7.63 8.85
C LYS A 56 8.25 7.97 10.13
N GLU A 57 7.63 7.85 11.31
CA GLU A 57 8.30 8.14 12.58
C GLU A 57 9.47 7.19 12.85
N ILE A 58 9.31 5.89 12.59
CA ILE A 58 10.42 4.92 12.75
C ILE A 58 11.60 5.26 11.83
N VAL A 59 11.33 5.65 10.58
CA VAL A 59 12.35 6.01 9.60
C VAL A 59 13.03 7.32 9.99
N ARG A 60 12.25 8.29 10.46
CA ARG A 60 12.74 9.57 10.97
C ARG A 60 13.73 9.37 12.12
N GLU A 61 13.39 8.53 13.10
CA GLU A 61 14.23 8.26 14.26
C GLU A 61 15.48 7.44 13.92
N LYS A 62 15.37 6.43 13.04
CA LYS A 62 16.44 5.46 12.79
C LYS A 62 17.36 5.81 11.63
N ILE A 63 16.84 6.49 10.61
CA ILE A 63 17.54 6.70 9.32
C ILE A 63 17.72 8.19 9.05
N GLY A 64 16.73 9.02 9.39
CA GLY A 64 16.79 10.48 9.32
C GLY A 64 15.63 11.11 8.53
N GLU A 65 15.51 12.42 8.68
CA GLU A 65 14.40 13.23 8.12
C GLU A 65 14.29 13.10 6.59
N ASP A 66 15.40 13.14 5.87
CA ASP A 66 15.43 13.08 4.40
C ASP A 66 14.78 11.79 3.86
N LYS A 67 14.88 10.69 4.61
CA LYS A 67 14.25 9.41 4.23
C LYS A 67 12.79 9.34 4.67
N ALA A 68 12.41 10.05 5.74
CA ALA A 68 11.02 10.16 6.17
C ALA A 68 10.17 10.95 5.16
N GLN A 69 10.75 11.92 4.44
CA GLN A 69 10.07 12.70 3.40
C GLN A 69 9.49 11.83 2.27
N VAL A 70 10.09 10.67 1.98
CA VAL A 70 9.52 9.73 1.00
C VAL A 70 8.14 9.27 1.44
N PHE A 71 7.97 8.92 2.72
CA PHE A 71 6.69 8.47 3.27
C PHE A 71 5.68 9.61 3.42
N GLU A 72 6.16 10.85 3.59
CA GLU A 72 5.30 12.04 3.59
C GLU A 72 4.60 12.25 2.25
N ALA A 73 5.32 12.04 1.13
CA ALA A 73 4.69 12.08 -0.20
C ALA A 73 3.64 10.97 -0.39
N HIS A 74 3.88 9.77 0.16
CA HIS A 74 2.91 8.67 0.08
C HIS A 74 1.65 8.96 0.93
N LEU A 75 1.81 9.61 2.08
CA LEU A 75 0.69 10.08 2.90
C LEU A 75 -0.12 11.15 2.17
N MET A 76 0.52 12.13 1.54
CA MET A 76 -0.17 13.17 0.76
C MET A 76 -1.02 12.58 -0.36
N MET A 77 -0.51 11.55 -1.07
CA MET A 77 -1.27 10.86 -2.11
C MET A 77 -2.49 10.12 -1.53
N LEU A 78 -2.34 9.49 -0.37
CA LEU A 78 -3.44 8.77 0.29
C LEU A 78 -4.54 9.71 0.83
N GLU A 79 -4.16 10.94 1.19
CA GLU A 79 -5.06 11.99 1.66
C GLU A 79 -5.72 12.80 0.55
N ASP A 80 -5.36 12.55 -0.71
CA ASP A 80 -5.92 13.26 -1.85
C ASP A 80 -7.42 12.92 -2.01
N PRO A 81 -8.33 13.90 -1.79
CA PRO A 81 -9.75 13.66 -1.91
C PRO A 81 -10.18 13.37 -3.36
N GLU A 82 -9.41 13.80 -4.36
CA GLU A 82 -9.70 13.47 -5.77
C GLU A 82 -9.43 11.99 -6.04
N PHE A 83 -8.34 11.45 -5.51
CA PHE A 83 -8.01 10.03 -5.67
C PHE A 83 -9.04 9.13 -4.99
N ILE A 84 -9.33 9.38 -3.70
CA ILE A 84 -10.33 8.57 -2.98
C ILE A 84 -11.73 8.77 -3.57
N GLY A 85 -12.09 10.00 -3.95
CA GLY A 85 -13.36 10.30 -4.59
C GLY A 85 -13.54 9.60 -5.94
N ALA A 86 -12.47 9.45 -6.73
CA ALA A 86 -12.52 8.69 -7.98
C ALA A 86 -12.80 7.20 -7.73
N VAL A 87 -12.19 6.60 -6.72
CA VAL A 87 -12.45 5.21 -6.33
C VAL A 87 -13.90 5.03 -5.85
N GLU A 88 -14.39 5.93 -5.00
CA GLU A 88 -15.80 5.90 -4.52
C GLU A 88 -16.81 6.08 -5.67
N ALA A 89 -16.51 6.96 -6.63
CA ALA A 89 -17.31 7.14 -7.84
C ALA A 89 -17.33 5.87 -8.71
N GLN A 90 -16.22 5.14 -8.78
CA GLN A 90 -16.16 3.89 -9.54
C GLN A 90 -16.92 2.75 -8.86
N ILE A 91 -16.81 2.62 -7.52
CA ILE A 91 -17.60 1.67 -6.73
C ILE A 91 -19.11 1.89 -6.98
N SER A 92 -19.55 3.15 -6.92
CA SER A 92 -20.97 3.50 -7.07
C SER A 92 -21.49 3.38 -8.50
N SER A 93 -20.73 3.83 -9.49
CA SER A 93 -21.16 3.82 -10.90
C SER A 93 -21.18 2.43 -11.52
N GLU A 94 -20.19 1.59 -11.19
CA GLU A 94 -20.09 0.24 -11.74
C GLU A 94 -20.63 -0.86 -10.82
N SER A 95 -20.96 -0.52 -9.56
CA SER A 95 -21.38 -1.49 -8.52
C SER A 95 -20.37 -2.64 -8.39
N ILE A 96 -19.09 -2.28 -8.20
CA ILE A 96 -17.96 -3.21 -8.04
C ILE A 96 -17.28 -3.08 -6.68
N CYS A 97 -16.56 -4.12 -6.26
CA CYS A 97 -15.84 -4.14 -4.98
C CYS A 97 -14.70 -3.11 -4.91
N ALA A 98 -14.42 -2.64 -3.69
CA ALA A 98 -13.45 -1.56 -3.45
C ALA A 98 -12.03 -1.93 -3.88
N GLU A 99 -11.61 -3.19 -3.74
CA GLU A 99 -10.26 -3.62 -4.14
C GLU A 99 -10.06 -3.48 -5.65
N TYR A 100 -11.08 -3.80 -6.43
CA TYR A 100 -11.03 -3.75 -7.89
C TYR A 100 -11.15 -2.31 -8.40
N ALA A 101 -12.02 -1.49 -7.81
CA ALA A 101 -12.11 -0.07 -8.12
C ALA A 101 -10.79 0.67 -7.83
N LEU A 102 -10.18 0.40 -6.66
CA LEU A 102 -8.89 0.96 -6.30
C LEU A 102 -7.81 0.57 -7.32
N LYS A 103 -7.75 -0.72 -7.69
CA LYS A 103 -6.81 -1.19 -8.70
C LYS A 103 -6.98 -0.46 -10.03
N GLN A 104 -8.21 -0.31 -10.50
CA GLN A 104 -8.49 0.32 -11.79
C GLN A 104 -8.19 1.83 -11.81
N THR A 105 -8.30 2.50 -10.66
CA THR A 105 -7.98 3.93 -10.53
C THR A 105 -6.46 4.17 -10.35
N ALA A 106 -5.75 3.19 -9.79
CA ALA A 106 -4.30 3.29 -9.53
C ALA A 106 -3.41 2.78 -10.69
N ASP A 107 -3.94 1.87 -11.53
CA ASP A 107 -3.28 1.36 -12.75
C ASP A 107 -3.34 2.38 -13.91
#